data_AF-A0A6J5GS91-F1
#
_entry.id   AF-A0A6J5GS91-F1
#
_cell.length_a   1.000
_cell.length_b   1.000
_cell.length_c   1.000
_cell.angle_alpha   90.00
_cell.angle_beta   90.00
_cell.angle_gamma   90.00
#
_symmetry.space_group_name_H-M   'P 1'
#
loop_
_entity.id
_entity.type
_entity.pdbx_description
1 polymer ?
#
loop_
_entity_poly.entity_id
_entity_poly.type
_entity_poly.pdbx_seq_one_letter_code
_entity_poly.pdbx_strand_id
1 'polypeptide(L)'
;MDTLRSRPPGHLMSGLLDQDIAHIRRVMPLSLSGDLGGPILSPSYWRTRLHRLLDTGHVNKGQLADIDSLLLQIALHELNVASAAVAATAKRAVGNGAGRH
;
A
#
# COMPACT_ATOMS: atom_id res chain seq x y z
N MET A 1 1.11 -13.64 44.35
CA MET A 1 0.50 -14.39 43.24
C MET A 1 0.78 -13.57 42.01
N ASP A 2 2.00 -13.69 41.49
CA ASP A 2 2.57 -12.77 40.51
C ASP A 2 3.04 -13.65 39.36
N THR A 3 2.11 -13.96 38.47
CA THR A 3 2.38 -14.70 37.25
C THR A 3 3.27 -13.84 36.36
N LEU A 4 4.58 -14.06 36.50
CA LEU A 4 5.57 -13.81 35.46
C LEU A 4 5.02 -14.44 34.18
N ARG A 5 4.36 -13.61 33.37
CA ARG A 5 3.92 -13.90 32.02
C ARG A 5 5.17 -14.11 31.19
N SER A 6 5.74 -15.30 31.30
CA SER A 6 6.79 -15.80 30.45
C SER A 6 6.22 -15.81 29.04
N ARG A 7 6.51 -14.73 28.31
CA ARG A 7 6.07 -14.50 26.94
C ARG A 7 6.80 -15.54 26.09
N PRO A 8 6.09 -16.43 25.39
CA PRO A 8 6.76 -17.42 24.55
C PRO A 8 7.61 -16.66 23.50
N PRO A 9 8.85 -17.12 23.23
CA PRO A 9 9.78 -16.42 22.32
C PRO A 9 9.23 -16.26 20.90
N GLY A 10 8.24 -17.07 20.49
CA GLY A 10 7.53 -16.91 19.22
C GLY A 10 6.62 -15.66 19.12
N HIS A 11 6.19 -15.05 20.24
CA HIS A 11 5.30 -13.89 20.24
C HIS A 11 6.03 -12.55 19.98
N LEU A 12 7.37 -12.53 20.06
CA LEU A 12 8.16 -11.33 19.75
C LEU A 12 8.27 -11.10 18.24
N MET A 13 8.47 -12.16 17.45
CA MET A 13 8.56 -12.06 15.99
C MET A 13 7.21 -11.70 15.36
N SER A 14 6.10 -12.28 15.83
CA SER A 14 4.77 -11.91 15.34
C SER A 14 4.39 -10.46 15.67
N GLY A 15 4.82 -9.93 16.82
CA GLY A 15 4.56 -8.54 17.20
C GLY A 15 5.34 -7.52 16.36
N LEU A 16 6.54 -7.86 15.91
CA LEU A 16 7.32 -7.03 14.98
C LEU A 16 6.67 -6.97 13.60
N LEU A 17 6.18 -8.10 13.09
CA LEU A 17 5.45 -8.15 11.82
C LEU A 17 4.13 -7.38 11.89
N ASP A 18 3.39 -7.49 13.00
CA ASP A 18 2.16 -6.72 13.22
C ASP A 18 2.42 -5.21 13.21
N GLN A 19 3.50 -4.78 13.86
CA GLN A 19 3.92 -3.38 13.88
C GLN A 19 4.39 -2.91 12.49
N ASP A 20 5.11 -3.74 11.72
CA ASP A 20 5.53 -3.43 10.35
C ASP A 20 4.31 -3.30 9.42
N ILE A 21 3.33 -4.21 9.51
CA ILE A 21 2.07 -4.15 8.75
C ILE A 21 1.29 -2.89 9.10
N ALA A 22 1.14 -2.58 10.39
CA ALA A 22 0.45 -1.37 10.85
C ALA A 22 1.18 -0.10 10.39
N HIS A 23 2.52 -0.14 10.35
CA HIS A 23 3.33 0.95 9.83
C HIS A 23 3.11 1.12 8.32
N ILE A 24 3.26 0.06 7.52
CA ILE A 24 3.00 0.05 6.07
C ILE A 24 1.60 0.59 5.77
N ARG A 25 0.59 0.15 6.51
CA ARG A 25 -0.80 0.61 6.36
C ARG A 25 -0.97 2.12 6.52
N ARG A 26 -0.16 2.77 7.36
CA ARG A 26 -0.20 4.23 7.53
C ARG A 26 0.66 4.95 6.49
N VAL A 27 1.87 4.46 6.23
CA VAL A 27 2.82 5.18 5.35
C VAL A 27 2.55 4.96 3.87
N MET A 28 1.96 3.83 3.48
CA MET A 28 1.65 3.51 2.09
C MET A 28 0.66 4.51 1.46
N PRO A 29 -0.53 4.76 2.02
CA PRO A 29 -1.46 5.73 1.43
C PRO A 29 -0.86 7.15 1.42
N LEU A 30 -0.11 7.54 2.45
CA LEU A 30 0.60 8.82 2.48
C LEU A 30 1.66 8.93 1.37
N SER A 31 2.38 7.83 1.11
CA SER A 31 3.40 7.76 0.05
C SER A 31 2.79 7.77 -1.35
N LEU A 32 1.60 7.17 -1.52
CA LEU A 32 0.86 7.15 -2.78
C LEU A 32 0.19 8.50 -3.08
N SER A 33 -0.30 9.20 -2.04
CA SER A 33 -0.94 10.52 -2.19
C SER A 33 0.05 11.65 -2.48
N GLY A 34 1.34 11.49 -2.16
CA GLY A 34 2.42 12.34 -2.68
C GLY A 34 2.19 13.84 -2.48
N ASP A 35 2.09 14.30 -1.23
CA ASP A 35 1.81 15.71 -0.90
C ASP A 35 2.92 16.70 -1.35
N LEU A 36 4.15 16.25 -1.60
CA LEU A 36 5.31 17.12 -1.81
C LEU A 36 6.23 16.68 -2.96
N GLY A 37 5.69 16.41 -4.15
CA GLY A 37 6.49 16.27 -5.38
C GLY A 37 6.39 14.95 -6.14
N GLY A 38 5.34 14.16 -5.90
CA GLY A 38 5.07 12.88 -6.56
C GLY A 38 5.14 11.69 -5.59
N PRO A 39 4.78 10.47 -6.05
CA PRO A 39 4.86 9.28 -5.23
C PRO A 39 6.33 9.02 -4.87
N ILE A 40 6.69 9.25 -3.60
CA ILE A 40 8.05 9.04 -3.07
C ILE A 40 8.50 7.59 -3.32
N LEU A 41 7.54 6.66 -3.29
CA LEU A 41 7.73 5.25 -3.61
C LEU A 41 6.62 4.80 -4.55
N SER A 42 7.00 4.15 -5.66
CA SER A 42 6.05 3.63 -6.64
C SER A 42 5.16 2.53 -6.04
N PRO A 43 3.91 2.36 -6.49
CA PRO A 43 3.03 1.27 -6.06
C PRO A 43 3.65 -0.12 -6.28
N SER A 44 4.48 -0.28 -7.31
CA SER A 44 5.27 -1.49 -7.58
C SER A 44 6.25 -1.84 -6.44
N TYR A 45 6.90 -0.85 -5.83
CA TYR A 45 7.83 -1.06 -4.72
C TYR A 45 7.11 -1.66 -3.49
N TRP A 46 5.94 -1.11 -3.16
CA TRP A 46 5.14 -1.59 -2.03
C TRP A 46 4.65 -3.02 -2.26
N ARG A 47 4.25 -3.38 -3.49
CA ARG A 47 3.93 -4.78 -3.82
C ARG A 47 5.11 -5.70 -3.57
N THR A 48 6.29 -5.38 -4.09
CA THR A 48 7.49 -6.21 -3.87
C THR A 48 7.81 -6.35 -2.39
N ARG A 49 7.63 -5.28 -1.59
CA ARG A 49 7.86 -5.31 -0.15
C ARG A 49 6.86 -6.22 0.58
N LEU A 50 5.57 -6.14 0.24
CA LEU A 50 4.53 -7.01 0.80
C LEU A 50 4.76 -8.47 0.42
N HIS A 51 5.16 -8.75 -0.83
CA HIS A 51 5.51 -10.11 -1.26
C HIS A 51 6.73 -10.66 -0.52
N ARG A 52 7.75 -9.84 -0.24
CA ARG A 52 8.89 -10.25 0.62
C ARG A 52 8.43 -10.56 2.05
N LEU A 53 7.46 -9.82 2.58
CA LEU A 53 6.91 -10.10 3.91
C LEU A 53 6.19 -11.45 3.94
N LEU A 54 5.44 -11.77 2.89
CA LEU A 54 4.80 -13.08 2.71
C LEU A 54 5.82 -14.22 2.58
N ASP A 55 6.92 -13.97 1.88
CA ASP A 55 8.01 -14.94 1.67
C ASP A 55 8.71 -15.36 2.97
N THR A 56 8.66 -14.52 4.03
CA THR A 56 9.24 -14.87 5.34
C THR A 56 8.56 -16.05 6.04
N GLY A 57 7.36 -16.47 5.60
CA GLY A 57 6.65 -17.65 6.10
C GLY A 57 6.10 -17.55 7.54
N HIS A 58 6.30 -16.43 8.24
CA HIS A 58 5.87 -16.21 9.63
C HIS A 58 4.56 -15.40 9.74
N VAL A 59 3.85 -15.23 8.63
CA VAL A 59 2.60 -14.47 8.54
C VAL A 59 1.41 -15.30 9.02
N ASN A 60 0.70 -14.81 10.02
CA ASN A 60 -0.56 -15.39 10.51
C ASN A 60 -1.73 -15.01 9.59
N LYS A 61 -2.86 -15.73 9.68
CA LYS A 61 -4.06 -15.51 8.87
C LYS A 61 -4.63 -14.08 8.98
N GLY A 62 -4.52 -13.45 10.15
CA GLY A 62 -4.92 -12.04 10.33
C GLY A 62 -3.98 -11.09 9.57
N GLN A 63 -2.68 -11.31 9.68
CA GLN A 63 -1.65 -10.54 8.98
C GLN A 63 -1.75 -10.70 7.46
N LEU A 64 -2.06 -11.90 6.98
CA LEU A 64 -2.34 -12.15 5.57
C LEU A 64 -3.54 -11.33 5.08
N ALA A 65 -4.64 -11.29 5.84
CA ALA A 65 -5.81 -10.50 5.49
C ALA A 65 -5.51 -8.98 5.45
N ASP A 66 -4.70 -8.47 6.39
CA ASP A 66 -4.23 -7.08 6.33
C ASP A 66 -3.36 -6.83 5.08
N ILE A 67 -2.43 -7.74 4.75
CA ILE A 67 -1.59 -7.64 3.54
C ILE A 67 -2.44 -7.66 2.26
N ASP A 68 -3.42 -8.55 2.15
CA ASP A 68 -4.36 -8.59 1.03
C ASP A 68 -5.14 -7.28 0.90
N SER A 69 -5.60 -6.71 2.02
CA SER A 69 -6.28 -5.41 2.04
C SER A 69 -5.36 -4.27 1.56
N LEU A 70 -4.07 -4.33 1.89
CA LEU A 70 -3.07 -3.37 1.41
C LEU A 70 -2.79 -3.53 -0.09
N LEU A 71 -2.67 -4.76 -0.58
CA LEU A 71 -2.51 -5.04 -2.01
C LEU A 71 -3.70 -4.53 -2.83
N LEU A 72 -4.92 -4.71 -2.31
CA LEU A 72 -6.14 -4.19 -2.93
C LEU A 72 -6.13 -2.66 -2.99
N GLN A 73 -5.74 -1.98 -1.91
CA GLN A 73 -5.62 -0.52 -1.88
C GLN A 73 -4.63 0.01 -2.93
N ILE A 74 -3.49 -0.66 -3.12
CA ILE A 74 -2.52 -0.32 -4.17
C ILE A 74 -3.16 -0.46 -5.56
N ALA A 75 -3.84 -1.58 -5.82
CA ALA A 75 -4.50 -1.83 -7.10
C ALA A 75 -5.61 -0.81 -7.40
N LEU A 76 -6.42 -0.46 -6.40
CA LEU A 76 -7.46 0.57 -6.53
C LEU A 76 -6.86 1.95 -6.82
N HIS A 77 -5.74 2.30 -6.17
CA HIS A 77 -5.05 3.55 -6.45
C HIS A 77 -4.53 3.61 -7.90
N GLU A 78 -3.89 2.55 -8.39
CA GLU A 78 -3.43 2.50 -9.78
C GLU A 78 -4.57 2.60 -10.79
N LEU A 79 -5.70 1.92 -10.52
CA LEU A 79 -6.90 2.04 -11.36
C LEU A 79 -7.44 3.48 -11.37
N ASN A 80 -7.46 4.15 -10.22
CA ASN A 80 -7.91 5.54 -10.12
C ASN A 80 -6.98 6.49 -10.88
N VAL A 81 -5.66 6.31 -10.75
CA VAL A 81 -4.65 7.10 -11.47
C VAL A 81 -4.78 6.88 -12.99
N ALA A 82 -4.94 5.63 -13.44
CA ALA A 82 -5.14 5.32 -14.85
C ALA A 82 -6.43 5.94 -15.39
N SER A 83 -7.52 5.86 -14.63
CA SER A 83 -8.81 6.50 -14.98
C SER A 83 -8.68 8.02 -15.10
N ALA A 84 -8.02 8.66 -14.14
CA ALA A 84 -7.77 10.10 -14.15
C ALA A 84 -6.92 10.53 -15.38
N ALA A 85 -5.91 9.74 -15.75
CA ALA A 85 -5.08 10.00 -16.92
C ALA A 85 -5.88 9.91 -18.24
N VAL A 86 -6.77 8.92 -18.36
CA VAL A 86 -7.67 8.78 -19.52
C VAL A 86 -8.63 9.97 -19.59
N ALA A 87 -9.23 10.36 -18.47
CA ALA A 87 -10.13 11.52 -18.40
C ALA A 87 -9.41 12.84 -18.78
N ALA A 88 -8.17 13.03 -18.32
CA ALA A 88 -7.36 14.20 -18.67
C ALA A 88 -7.02 14.24 -20.17
N THR A 89 -6.74 13.08 -20.77
CA THR A 89 -6.49 12.96 -22.22
C THR A 89 -7.74 13.29 -23.03
N ALA A 90 -8.91 12.77 -22.63
CA ALA A 90 -10.18 13.11 -23.28
C ALA A 90 -10.50 14.62 -23.18
N LYS A 91 -10.25 15.24 -22.01
CA LYS A 91 -10.44 16.67 -21.79
C LYS A 91 -9.51 17.54 -22.65
N ARG A 92 -8.29 17.07 -22.93
CA ARG A 92 -7.35 17.74 -23.85
C ARG A 92 -7.79 17.66 -25.31
N ALA A 93 -8.33 16.51 -25.73
CA ALA A 93 -8.82 16.33 -27.11
C ALA A 93 -10.00 17.25 -27.44
N VAL A 94 -10.96 17.41 -26.52
CA VAL A 94 -12.12 18.30 -26.72
C VAL A 94 -11.71 19.79 -26.74
N GLY A 95 -10.74 20.19 -25.93
CA GLY A 95 -10.26 21.59 -25.88
C GLY A 95 -9.46 22.02 -27.11
N ASN A 96 -8.75 21.11 -27.77
CA ASN A 96 -7.91 21.43 -28.94
C ASN A 96 -8.72 21.59 -30.26
N GLY A 97 -9.99 21.17 -30.27
CA GLY A 97 -10.88 21.26 -31.44
C GLY A 97 -11.51 22.63 -31.67
N ALA A 98 -11.45 23.54 -30.71
CA ALA A 98 -12.15 24.84 -30.76
C ALA A 98 -11.29 26.01 -31.30
N GLY A 99 -10.03 25.77 -31.67
CA GLY A 99 -9.05 26.83 -32.00
C GLY A 99 -8.70 26.98 -33.48
N ARG A 100 -9.45 26.39 -34.41
CA ARG A 100 -9.19 26.55 -35.85
C ARG A 100 -10.44 27.12 -36.53
N HIS A 101 -10.50 28.44 -36.57
CA HIS A 101 -11.40 29.20 -37.44
C HIS A 101 -10.54 30.16 -38.29
#